data_AF-A0A8B6XPK2-F1
#
_entry.id   AF-A0A8B6XPK2-F1
#
_cell.length_a   1.000
_cell.length_b   1.000
_cell.length_c   1.000
_cell.angle_alpha   90.00
_cell.angle_beta   90.00
_cell.angle_gamma   90.00
#
_symmetry.space_group_name_H-M   'P 1'
#
loop_
_entity.id
_entity.type
_entity.pdbx_description
1 polymer ?
#
loop_
_entity_poly.entity_id
_entity_poly.type
_entity_poly.pdbx_seq_one_letter_code
_entity_poly.pdbx_strand_id
1 'polypeptide(L)'
;MDFEKDDLYSLEAKLLINSFINNTYDELTKSATINDKDKLNWMTIDEFSIDRGKAKIKEFISTWKVSCNFLYCIFFIGEDQKKYSKRFRYKVQWSIPTCKKPIPRATASVYFTIDVSTVKPKSFPVNVYFVFETNRLVHRPGDPISFCEKWLNDIIESKVLLMDAIKF
;
A
#
# COMPACT_ATOMS: atom_id res chain seq x y z
N MET A 1 -4.06 44.32 38.59
CA MET A 1 -5.49 43.98 38.38
C MET A 1 -5.54 43.31 37.03
N ASP A 2 -4.99 42.09 36.94
CA ASP A 2 -4.58 41.47 35.66
C ASP A 2 -5.00 39.99 35.56
N PHE A 3 -5.84 39.52 36.48
CA PHE A 3 -6.24 38.11 36.57
C PHE A 3 -7.30 37.68 35.53
N GLU A 4 -7.89 38.60 34.77
CA GLU A 4 -8.94 38.29 33.78
C GLU A 4 -8.41 38.00 32.37
N LYS A 5 -7.19 38.44 32.04
CA LYS A 5 -6.61 38.27 30.70
C LYS A 5 -6.09 36.86 30.46
N ASP A 6 -5.47 36.25 31.48
CA ASP A 6 -4.90 34.90 31.37
C ASP A 6 -5.97 33.82 31.14
N ASP A 7 -7.16 33.98 31.74
CA ASP A 7 -8.29 33.08 31.50
C ASP A 7 -8.89 33.23 30.10
N LEU A 8 -8.89 34.45 29.55
CA LEU A 8 -9.35 34.71 28.17
C LEU A 8 -8.43 34.07 27.14
N TYR A 9 -7.11 34.21 27.30
CA TYR A 9 -6.12 33.57 26.42
C TYR A 9 -6.18 32.03 26.51
N SER A 10 -6.43 31.48 27.70
CA SER A 10 -6.64 30.03 27.90
C SER A 10 -7.90 29.53 27.18
N LEU A 11 -8.96 30.34 27.13
CA LEU A 11 -10.21 29.99 26.46
C LEU A 11 -10.08 30.01 24.93
N GLU A 12 -9.43 31.04 24.37
CA GLU A 12 -9.16 31.14 22.94
C GLU A 12 -8.26 30.00 22.44
N ALA A 13 -7.24 29.63 23.23
CA ALA A 13 -6.38 28.49 22.93
C ALA A 13 -7.17 27.17 22.90
N LYS A 14 -8.08 26.95 23.85
CA LYS A 14 -8.96 25.76 23.86
C LYS A 14 -9.90 25.73 22.64
N LEU A 15 -10.42 26.87 22.23
CA LEU A 15 -11.28 26.97 21.04
C LEU A 15 -10.52 26.66 19.74
N LEU A 16 -9.29 27.14 19.61
CA LEU A 16 -8.41 26.81 18.48
C LEU A 16 -8.02 25.34 18.44
N ILE A 17 -7.69 24.75 19.60
CA ILE A 17 -7.36 23.33 19.69
C ILE A 17 -8.58 22.49 19.30
N ASN A 18 -9.77 22.83 19.81
CA ASN A 18 -10.99 22.10 19.49
C ASN A 18 -11.41 22.26 18.02
N SER A 19 -11.22 23.44 17.43
CA SER A 19 -11.51 23.63 16.00
C SER A 19 -10.53 22.86 15.12
N PHE A 20 -9.25 22.81 15.49
CA PHE A 20 -8.25 21.99 14.81
C PHE A 20 -8.58 20.50 14.92
N ILE A 21 -8.91 20.03 16.12
CA ILE A 21 -9.30 18.65 16.38
C ILE A 21 -10.55 18.28 15.56
N ASN A 22 -11.59 19.12 15.56
CA ASN A 22 -12.81 18.86 14.80
C ASN A 22 -12.56 18.83 13.29
N ASN A 23 -11.68 19.70 12.78
CA ASN A 23 -11.30 19.70 11.37
C ASN A 23 -10.53 18.42 11.00
N THR A 24 -9.64 17.94 11.88
CA THR A 24 -8.96 16.65 11.68
C THR A 24 -9.93 15.47 11.72
N TYR A 25 -10.95 15.49 12.59
CA TYR A 25 -11.99 14.47 12.60
C TYR A 25 -12.85 14.50 11.33
N ASP A 26 -13.16 15.67 10.80
CA ASP A 26 -13.88 15.83 9.53
C ASP A 26 -13.05 15.35 8.33
N GLU A 27 -11.74 15.60 8.31
CA GLU A 27 -10.83 15.06 7.28
C GLU A 27 -10.72 13.53 7.37
N LEU A 28 -10.63 12.97 8.57
CA LEU A 28 -10.64 11.52 8.79
C LEU A 28 -11.99 10.90 8.38
N THR A 29 -13.10 11.56 8.67
CA THR A 29 -14.47 11.10 8.33
C THR A 29 -14.74 11.23 6.84
N LYS A 30 -14.23 12.28 6.19
CA LYS A 30 -14.19 12.38 4.72
C LYS A 30 -13.35 11.26 4.13
N SER A 31 -12.17 10.94 4.69
CA SER A 31 -11.35 9.82 4.22
C SER A 31 -12.02 8.44 4.39
N ALA A 32 -12.88 8.29 5.40
CA ALA A 32 -13.69 7.09 5.61
C ALA A 32 -14.93 7.02 4.70
N THR A 33 -15.38 8.15 4.14
CA THR A 33 -16.52 8.25 3.22
C THR A 33 -16.09 8.42 1.75
N ILE A 34 -14.78 8.37 1.45
CA ILE A 34 -14.28 8.21 0.09
C ILE A 34 -14.68 6.81 -0.40
N ASN A 35 -15.84 6.79 -1.07
CA ASN A 35 -16.32 5.82 -2.05
C ASN A 35 -16.30 4.34 -1.64
N ASP A 36 -17.45 3.87 -1.14
CA ASP A 36 -17.89 2.46 -1.24
C ASP A 36 -17.90 1.93 -2.70
N LYS A 37 -17.68 2.80 -3.70
CA LYS A 37 -17.58 2.45 -5.12
C LYS A 37 -16.20 1.94 -5.57
N ASP A 38 -15.14 2.10 -4.78
CA ASP A 38 -13.77 1.72 -5.17
C ASP A 38 -13.27 0.45 -4.48
N LYS A 39 -14.17 -0.28 -3.81
CA LYS A 39 -13.88 -1.60 -3.23
C LYS A 39 -13.72 -2.62 -4.36
N LEU A 40 -12.51 -2.70 -4.92
CA LEU A 40 -12.16 -3.67 -5.95
C LEU A 40 -12.56 -5.07 -5.47
N ASN A 41 -13.57 -5.65 -6.12
CA ASN A 41 -14.01 -6.99 -5.78
C ASN A 41 -12.96 -8.01 -6.25
N TRP A 42 -12.43 -8.78 -5.31
CA TRP A 42 -11.47 -9.83 -5.60
C TRP A 42 -12.18 -11.09 -6.10
N MET A 43 -11.44 -11.92 -6.82
CA MET A 43 -11.97 -13.17 -7.37
C MET A 43 -12.36 -14.17 -6.27
N THR A 44 -13.28 -15.06 -6.58
CA THR A 44 -13.65 -16.18 -5.72
C THR A 44 -12.58 -17.28 -5.77
N ILE A 45 -12.63 -18.20 -4.80
CA ILE A 45 -11.72 -19.35 -4.72
C ILE A 45 -11.84 -20.25 -5.96
N ASP A 46 -13.05 -20.42 -6.50
CA ASP A 46 -13.27 -21.29 -7.68
C ASP A 46 -12.69 -20.70 -8.98
N GLU A 47 -12.74 -19.38 -9.11
CA GLU A 47 -12.29 -18.68 -10.31
C GLU A 47 -10.77 -18.39 -10.31
N PHE A 48 -10.06 -18.80 -9.26
CA PHE A 48 -8.66 -18.49 -9.09
C PHE A 48 -7.78 -19.25 -10.09
N SER A 49 -6.97 -18.49 -10.81
CA SER A 49 -5.88 -18.99 -11.67
C SER A 49 -4.69 -18.04 -11.58
N ILE A 50 -3.47 -18.52 -11.83
CA ILE A 50 -2.25 -17.72 -11.73
C ILE A 50 -2.32 -16.48 -12.62
N ASP A 51 -2.79 -16.63 -13.86
CA ASP A 51 -2.85 -15.51 -14.81
C ASP A 51 -4.00 -14.55 -14.51
N ARG A 52 -5.13 -15.05 -14.00
CA ARG A 52 -6.21 -14.21 -13.46
C ARG A 52 -5.71 -13.42 -12.25
N GLY A 53 -4.92 -14.04 -11.38
CA GLY A 53 -4.26 -13.40 -10.24
C GLY A 53 -3.39 -12.23 -10.68
N LYS A 54 -2.52 -12.44 -11.68
CA LYS A 54 -1.71 -11.35 -12.28
C LYS A 54 -2.57 -10.24 -12.84
N ALA A 55 -3.63 -10.57 -13.58
CA ALA A 55 -4.53 -9.59 -14.17
C ALA A 55 -5.24 -8.74 -13.11
N LYS A 56 -5.72 -9.35 -12.02
CA LYS A 56 -6.32 -8.62 -10.90
C LYS A 56 -5.32 -7.77 -10.12
N ILE A 57 -4.09 -8.24 -9.93
CA ILE A 57 -3.03 -7.42 -9.34
C ILE A 57 -2.75 -6.19 -10.23
N LYS A 58 -2.73 -6.36 -11.55
CA LYS A 58 -2.58 -5.24 -12.50
C LYS A 58 -3.72 -4.23 -12.39
N GLU A 59 -4.96 -4.71 -12.31
CA GLU A 59 -6.15 -3.86 -12.10
C GLU A 59 -6.06 -3.10 -10.77
N PHE A 60 -5.66 -3.78 -9.69
CA PHE A 60 -5.47 -3.16 -8.38
C PHE A 60 -4.39 -2.09 -8.36
N ILE A 61 -3.26 -2.34 -9.01
CA ILE A 61 -2.18 -1.36 -9.15
C ILE A 61 -2.64 -0.17 -9.98
N SER A 62 -3.52 -0.36 -10.96
CA SER A 62 -4.09 0.74 -11.74
C SER A 62 -4.93 1.70 -10.90
N THR A 63 -5.44 1.27 -9.74
CA THR A 63 -6.12 2.13 -8.76
C THR A 63 -5.13 3.00 -7.99
N TRP A 64 -3.84 2.65 -7.96
CA TRP A 64 -2.82 3.43 -7.25
C TRP A 64 -2.49 4.70 -8.05
N LYS A 65 -2.52 5.85 -7.39
CA LYS A 65 -2.08 7.13 -7.96
C LYS A 65 -0.55 7.16 -7.98
N VAL A 66 0.05 6.57 -9.01
CA VAL A 66 1.50 6.54 -9.22
C VAL A 66 1.88 7.49 -10.36
N SER A 67 2.97 8.23 -10.20
CA SER A 67 3.54 9.06 -11.26
C SER A 67 3.91 8.25 -12.51
N CYS A 68 3.75 8.87 -13.70
CA CYS A 68 3.98 8.23 -15.00
C CYS A 68 5.43 7.74 -15.25
N ASN A 69 6.39 8.19 -14.45
CA ASN A 69 7.80 7.80 -14.56
C ASN A 69 8.08 6.39 -14.01
N PHE A 70 7.16 5.84 -13.21
CA PHE A 70 7.31 4.49 -12.67
C PHE A 70 6.91 3.45 -13.70
N LEU A 71 7.85 2.55 -14.00
CA LEU A 71 7.57 1.32 -14.72
C LEU A 71 7.56 0.14 -13.75
N TYR A 72 6.65 -0.80 -13.97
CA TYR A 72 6.57 -2.02 -13.17
C TYR A 72 6.45 -3.28 -14.01
N CYS A 73 6.98 -4.38 -13.47
CA CYS A 73 6.85 -5.72 -14.01
C CYS A 73 6.34 -6.67 -12.92
N ILE A 74 5.40 -7.56 -13.28
CA ILE A 74 4.83 -8.55 -12.38
C ILE A 74 5.46 -9.92 -12.68
N PHE A 75 6.09 -10.51 -11.67
CA PHE A 75 6.69 -11.83 -11.71
C PHE A 75 5.91 -12.78 -10.80
N PHE A 76 5.69 -14.01 -11.28
CA PHE A 76 5.21 -15.09 -10.42
C PHE A 76 6.42 -15.77 -9.78
N ILE A 77 6.43 -15.87 -8.46
CA ILE A 77 7.56 -16.45 -7.71
C ILE A 77 7.33 -17.96 -7.52
N GLY A 78 6.11 -18.33 -7.10
CA GLY A 78 5.79 -19.73 -6.82
C GLY A 78 4.52 -19.92 -6.01
N GLU A 79 4.20 -21.19 -5.79
CA GLU A 79 3.11 -21.68 -4.94
C GLU A 79 3.70 -22.31 -3.68
N ASP A 80 3.17 -21.96 -2.50
CA ASP A 80 3.38 -22.73 -1.28
C ASP A 80 2.10 -23.46 -0.88
N GLN A 81 2.21 -24.76 -0.67
CA GLN A 81 1.13 -25.55 -0.11
C GLN A 81 1.24 -25.58 1.41
N LYS A 82 0.20 -25.11 2.10
CA LYS A 82 -0.01 -25.29 3.53
C LYS A 82 -1.13 -26.30 3.77
N LYS A 83 -1.18 -26.84 4.99
CA LYS A 83 -2.16 -27.86 5.41
C LYS A 83 -3.62 -27.49 5.09
N TYR A 84 -3.97 -26.21 5.15
CA TYR A 84 -5.34 -25.71 4.98
C TYR A 84 -5.47 -24.59 3.92
N SER A 85 -4.39 -24.27 3.22
CA SER A 85 -4.41 -23.20 2.23
C SER A 85 -3.27 -23.31 1.22
N LYS A 86 -3.48 -22.75 0.03
CA LYS A 86 -2.48 -22.63 -1.03
C LYS A 86 -2.16 -21.16 -1.22
N ARG A 87 -0.88 -20.80 -1.12
CA ARG A 87 -0.42 -19.42 -1.25
C ARG A 87 0.31 -19.23 -2.55
N PHE A 88 -0.13 -18.24 -3.31
CA PHE A 88 0.49 -17.85 -4.57
C PHE A 88 1.22 -16.53 -4.37
N ARG A 89 2.53 -16.54 -4.57
CA ARG A 89 3.39 -15.37 -4.37
C ARG A 89 3.72 -14.71 -5.70
N TYR A 90 3.52 -13.41 -5.75
CA TYR A 90 3.88 -12.55 -6.87
C TYR A 90 4.82 -11.46 -6.40
N LYS A 91 5.78 -11.11 -7.23
CA LYS A 91 6.68 -9.97 -7.04
C LYS A 91 6.36 -8.92 -8.07
N VAL A 92 6.04 -7.73 -7.63
CA VAL A 92 5.90 -6.56 -8.49
C VAL A 92 7.14 -5.71 -8.30
N GLN A 93 7.97 -5.63 -9.34
CA GLN A 93 9.20 -4.87 -9.31
C GLN A 93 8.98 -3.52 -9.99
N TRP A 94 9.32 -2.46 -9.27
CA TRP A 94 9.18 -1.07 -9.65
C TRP A 94 10.53 -0.45 -9.94
N SER A 95 10.58 0.38 -10.98
CA SER A 95 11.80 1.01 -11.47
C SER A 95 11.50 2.38 -12.08
N ILE A 96 12.47 3.29 -11.98
CA ILE A 96 12.39 4.63 -12.57
C ILE A 96 13.58 4.76 -13.55
N PRO A 97 13.42 4.33 -14.81
CA PRO A 97 14.47 4.51 -15.80
C PRO A 97 14.60 5.99 -16.17
N THR A 98 15.82 6.43 -16.45
CA THR A 98 16.08 7.78 -16.97
C THR A 98 16.90 7.69 -18.24
N CYS A 99 16.84 8.70 -19.11
CA CYS A 99 17.64 8.72 -20.34
C CYS A 99 19.16 8.53 -20.07
N LYS A 100 19.66 9.08 -18.95
CA LYS A 100 21.06 8.91 -18.53
C LYS A 100 21.38 7.54 -17.92
N LYS A 101 20.38 6.85 -17.37
CA LYS A 101 20.51 5.56 -16.68
C LYS A 101 19.29 4.69 -17.03
N PRO A 102 19.29 4.04 -18.20
CA PRO A 102 18.18 3.21 -18.64
C PRO A 102 17.99 1.98 -17.74
N ILE A 103 19.09 1.47 -17.17
CA ILE A 103 19.07 0.45 -16.12
C ILE A 103 19.26 1.18 -14.79
N PRO A 104 18.21 1.29 -13.95
CA PRO A 104 18.31 1.99 -12.68
C PRO A 104 19.19 1.23 -11.70
N ARG A 105 19.94 1.97 -10.86
CA ARG A 105 20.86 1.39 -9.87
C ARG A 105 20.12 0.58 -8.79
N ALA A 106 18.90 1.01 -8.46
CA ALA A 106 18.06 0.38 -7.45
C ALA A 106 16.63 0.25 -7.96
N THR A 107 15.94 -0.80 -7.49
CA THR A 107 14.52 -1.06 -7.78
C THR A 107 13.79 -1.34 -6.46
N ALA A 108 12.51 -0.97 -6.37
CA ALA A 108 11.65 -1.34 -5.25
C ALA A 108 10.83 -2.57 -5.60
N SER A 109 10.64 -3.49 -4.65
CA SER A 109 9.78 -4.66 -4.85
C SER A 109 8.60 -4.65 -3.89
N VAL A 110 7.42 -5.01 -4.41
CA VAL A 110 6.21 -5.27 -3.62
C VAL A 110 5.85 -6.73 -3.78
N TYR A 111 5.67 -7.42 -2.68
CA TYR A 111 5.34 -8.84 -2.65
C TYR A 111 3.86 -9.02 -2.38
N PHE A 112 3.13 -9.55 -3.36
CA PHE A 112 1.73 -9.91 -3.22
C PHE A 112 1.62 -11.40 -2.89
N THR A 113 0.77 -11.71 -1.92
CA THR A 113 0.42 -13.08 -1.54
C THR A 113 -1.08 -13.25 -1.66
N ILE A 114 -1.51 -14.14 -2.54
CA ILE A 114 -2.91 -14.56 -2.65
C ILE A 114 -3.04 -15.90 -1.93
N ASP A 115 -3.82 -15.95 -0.86
CA ASP A 115 -4.06 -17.13 -0.04
C ASP A 115 -5.43 -17.72 -0.37
N VAL A 116 -5.41 -18.89 -0.99
CA VAL A 116 -6.59 -19.67 -1.39
C VAL A 116 -6.80 -20.76 -0.35
N SER A 117 -7.78 -20.58 0.53
CA SER A 117 -8.09 -21.56 1.56
C SER A 117 -8.77 -22.79 0.98
N THR A 118 -8.34 -24.00 1.39
CA THR A 118 -8.99 -25.26 1.00
C THR A 118 -10.19 -25.61 1.87
N VAL A 119 -10.30 -25.01 3.05
CA VAL A 119 -11.35 -25.29 4.05
C VAL A 119 -12.60 -24.43 3.83
N LYS A 120 -12.46 -23.23 3.27
CA LYS A 120 -13.61 -22.34 3.04
C LYS A 120 -14.39 -22.76 1.79
N PRO A 121 -15.71 -22.48 1.74
CA PRO A 121 -16.51 -22.73 0.54
C PRO A 121 -15.97 -21.96 -0.67
N LYS A 122 -16.09 -22.57 -1.85
CA LYS A 122 -15.55 -22.04 -3.11
C LYS A 122 -16.12 -20.68 -3.54
N SER A 123 -17.29 -20.32 -3.02
CA SER A 123 -17.95 -19.02 -3.25
C SER A 123 -17.28 -17.86 -2.51
N PHE A 124 -16.41 -18.12 -1.53
CA PHE A 124 -15.75 -17.05 -0.78
C PHE A 124 -14.65 -16.38 -1.62
N PRO A 125 -14.41 -15.07 -1.41
CA PRO A 125 -13.32 -14.36 -2.05
C PRO A 125 -11.96 -14.88 -1.56
N VAL A 126 -10.96 -14.79 -2.43
CA VAL A 126 -9.57 -15.08 -2.07
C VAL A 126 -9.04 -14.02 -1.11
N ASN A 127 -8.18 -14.44 -0.18
CA ASN A 127 -7.51 -13.51 0.71
C ASN A 127 -6.28 -12.95 0.01
N VAL A 128 -6.10 -11.63 0.03
CA VAL A 128 -4.94 -10.98 -0.60
C VAL A 128 -4.22 -10.10 0.39
N TYR A 129 -2.90 -10.21 0.37
CA TYR A 129 -1.99 -9.44 1.21
C TYR A 129 -0.86 -8.91 0.35
N PHE A 130 -0.33 -7.73 0.68
CA PHE A 130 0.90 -7.25 0.07
C PHE A 130 1.82 -6.58 1.07
N VAL A 131 3.12 -6.69 0.80
CA VAL A 131 4.20 -6.20 1.67
C VAL A 131 5.26 -5.52 0.81
N PHE A 132 5.76 -4.39 1.27
CA PHE A 132 6.90 -3.71 0.65
C PHE A 132 8.21 -4.33 1.14
N GLU A 133 9.20 -4.46 0.26
CA GLU A 133 10.47 -5.15 0.56
C GLU A 133 11.15 -4.74 1.88
N THR A 134 11.15 -3.45 2.21
CA THR A 134 11.81 -2.91 3.41
C THR A 134 10.88 -2.84 4.63
N ASN A 135 9.58 -3.05 4.45
CA ASN A 135 8.58 -2.93 5.52
C ASN A 135 8.08 -4.31 5.97
N ARG A 136 7.79 -4.45 7.26
CA ARG A 136 7.11 -5.63 7.82
C ARG A 136 5.59 -5.49 7.86
N LEU A 137 5.08 -4.29 7.57
CA LEU A 137 3.66 -4.01 7.56
C LEU A 137 2.97 -4.78 6.43
N VAL A 138 1.96 -5.56 6.81
CA VAL A 138 1.12 -6.33 5.88
C VAL A 138 -0.12 -5.52 5.56
N HIS A 139 -0.28 -5.18 4.28
CA HIS A 139 -1.42 -4.44 3.79
C HIS A 139 -2.46 -5.37 3.19
N ARG A 140 -3.74 -5.00 3.31
CA ARG A 140 -4.86 -5.68 2.67
C ARG A 140 -5.54 -4.73 1.69
N PRO A 141 -5.95 -5.22 0.51
CA PRO A 141 -6.81 -4.45 -0.38
C PRO A 141 -8.12 -4.08 0.32
N GLY A 142 -8.44 -2.79 0.36
CA GLY A 142 -9.61 -2.26 1.07
C GLY A 142 -9.30 -1.66 2.45
N ASP A 143 -8.04 -1.71 2.90
CA ASP A 143 -7.60 -0.91 4.05
C ASP A 143 -7.69 0.60 3.73
N PRO A 144 -8.06 1.45 4.70
CA PRO A 144 -8.22 2.90 4.49
C PRO A 144 -6.88 3.61 4.21
N ILE A 145 -5.76 2.96 4.53
CA ILE A 145 -4.43 3.45 4.21
C ILE A 145 -4.20 3.25 2.71
N SER A 146 -4.42 4.33 1.97
CA SER A 146 -4.11 4.37 0.54
C SER A 146 -2.60 4.24 0.31
N PHE A 147 -2.24 3.57 -0.78
CA PHE A 147 -0.86 3.48 -1.25
C PHE A 147 -0.24 4.88 -1.37
N CYS A 148 0.98 5.07 -0.87
CA CYS A 148 1.74 6.30 -1.02
C CYS A 148 2.98 6.06 -1.89
N GLU A 149 3.12 6.85 -2.97
CA GLU A 149 4.29 6.79 -3.85
C GLU A 149 5.61 7.01 -3.10
N LYS A 150 5.58 7.82 -2.03
CA LYS A 150 6.73 8.07 -1.15
C LYS A 150 7.34 6.75 -0.63
N TRP A 151 6.54 5.74 -0.33
CA TRP A 151 7.06 4.47 0.16
C TRP A 151 7.95 3.75 -0.87
N LEU A 152 7.65 3.86 -2.17
CA LEU A 152 8.53 3.31 -3.21
C LEU A 152 9.80 4.13 -3.35
N ASN A 153 9.69 5.46 -3.31
CA ASN A 153 10.84 6.36 -3.37
C ASN A 153 11.80 6.13 -2.19
N ASP A 154 11.28 6.04 -0.97
CA ASP A 154 12.07 5.81 0.25
C ASP A 154 12.88 4.49 0.15
N ILE A 155 12.28 3.44 -0.43
CA ILE A 155 12.98 2.15 -0.65
C ILE A 155 14.11 2.30 -1.67
N ILE A 156 13.87 3.00 -2.78
CA ILE A 156 14.87 3.21 -3.84
C ILE A 156 16.02 4.07 -3.29
N GLU A 157 15.70 5.18 -2.63
CA GLU A 157 16.67 6.10 -2.05
C GLU A 157 17.53 5.40 -1.01
N SER A 158 16.91 4.66 -0.08
CA SER A 158 17.63 3.88 0.94
C SER A 158 18.63 2.90 0.32
N LYS A 159 18.24 2.22 -0.77
CA LYS A 159 19.14 1.30 -1.47
C LYS A 159 20.29 2.03 -2.15
N VAL A 160 20.04 3.18 -2.76
CA VAL A 160 21.09 4.00 -3.40
C VAL A 160 22.09 4.48 -2.36
N LEU A 161 21.63 5.01 -1.22
CA LEU A 161 22.48 5.46 -0.12
C LEU A 161 23.34 4.32 0.43
N LEU A 162 22.76 3.13 0.62
CA LEU A 162 23.52 1.95 1.07
C LEU A 162 24.58 1.53 0.05
N MET A 163 24.26 1.55 -1.24
CA MET A 163 25.24 1.23 -2.29
C MET A 163 26.40 2.23 -2.34
N ASP A 164 26.15 3.52 -2.07
CA ASP A 164 27.19 4.55 -2.06
C ASP A 164 28.05 4.49 -0.78
N ALA A 165 27.50 3.98 0.33
CA ALA A 165 28.21 3.83 1.61
C ALA A 165 29.16 2.62 1.65
N ILE A 166 28.85 1.55 0.91
CA ILE A 166 29.68 0.34 0.86
C ILE A 166 30.89 0.59 -0.06
N LYS A 167 32.08 0.66 0.53
CA LYS A 167 33.35 0.66 -0.20
C LYS A 167 33.92 -0.76 -0.19
N PHE A 168 34.13 -1.33 -1.38
CA PHE A 168 34.81 -2.61 -1.57
C PHE A 168 36.32 -2.40 -1.69
#